data_AF-A0A226HVY8-F1
#
_entry.id   AF-A0A226HVY8-F1
#
_cell.length_a   1.000
_cell.length_b   1.000
_cell.length_c   1.000
_cell.angle_alpha   90.00
_cell.angle_beta   90.00
_cell.angle_gamma   90.00
#
_symmetry.space_group_name_H-M   'P 1'
#
loop_
_entity.id
_entity.type
_entity.pdbx_description
1 polymer ?
#
loop_
_entity_poly.entity_id
_entity_poly.type
_entity_poly.pdbx_seq_one_letter_code
_entity_poly.pdbx_strand_id
1 'polypeptide(L)'
;MKKTLFALFFFCSISITFAQKTAKAIKVTYQRSYNGKISENQDPLLLFASKDLSLVTSDKITQKKADLPFEQTFVDLNSKTILQWAQLKANKSILGQDSEALGKQKFEFSNETKKILNYTCKKATTSVNSNKIEIWYTNELGLKGGPSVLGQDLGLVLETNRNGNSIVSASKIEILKTVPAVLKIPAVQTVDQLTYKDLLWKSRFTNISVFEKEQINFSSDSKSNDSILRFASGTIIVRKVKFPEIKNGSAIFVDVTQQSNGDAYDRTGSVFMIPMDKKSSFLDGLKNGAKTLPVYENGNGKKYQGVTATDEYAPLLELMRFFTPFGVKHFNYLQLKNKVWQDSVFYRQDISLLQPKLSNQEVYIGMFIGNYDAGGHKASLNISIHEGEDNNEKGDFILPLFNTLNVMEMAGQDYATMFDNEKGLEMTFEVPQGYKNFKLSYTTTGHGGWENGDEFLQKKNSIFIDGKEVFAFTPWRTDCGSYRLSNPASGNFGNGLSSSDLSRSNWCPGTTTNPNLIDLGNLTPGKHTIRVSIPMGKPEGTSSSAWNVSGFLVGER
;
A
#
# COMPACT_ATOMS: atom_id res chain seq x y z
N MET A 1 -85.52 48.89 16.00
CA MET A 1 -85.52 47.70 16.88
C MET A 1 -85.53 46.45 16.03
N LYS A 2 -84.53 45.56 16.24
CA LYS A 2 -84.52 44.10 15.96
C LYS A 2 -84.70 43.66 14.48
N LYS A 3 -83.88 42.83 13.83
CA LYS A 3 -82.83 41.83 14.14
C LYS A 3 -83.19 40.62 13.26
N THR A 4 -82.26 40.19 12.40
CA THR A 4 -81.87 38.78 12.13
C THR A 4 -82.95 37.69 12.09
N LEU A 5 -82.97 36.84 11.06
CA LEU A 5 -82.35 35.49 11.04
C LEU A 5 -82.79 34.67 9.80
N PHE A 6 -81.86 33.85 9.28
CA PHE A 6 -82.04 32.66 8.43
C PHE A 6 -82.48 32.80 6.95
N ALA A 7 -81.50 33.15 6.11
CA ALA A 7 -81.36 32.55 4.78
C ALA A 7 -80.01 31.82 4.73
N LEU A 8 -79.97 30.57 5.22
CA LEU A 8 -78.76 29.76 5.22
C LEU A 8 -79.14 28.28 5.22
N PHE A 9 -79.46 27.73 4.04
CA PHE A 9 -79.43 26.28 3.80
C PHE A 9 -79.60 25.96 2.30
N PHE A 10 -78.63 26.34 1.45
CA PHE A 10 -78.43 25.67 0.16
C PHE A 10 -77.03 25.95 -0.42
N PHE A 11 -75.99 25.50 0.28
CA PHE A 11 -74.65 25.36 -0.31
C PHE A 11 -73.90 24.22 0.40
N CYS A 12 -74.43 23.00 0.29
CA CYS A 12 -73.74 21.80 0.72
C CYS A 12 -72.78 21.33 -0.39
N SER A 13 -71.52 21.70 -0.23
CA SER A 13 -70.36 20.80 -0.29
C SER A 13 -70.32 19.79 -1.45
N ILE A 14 -69.86 20.23 -2.61
CA ILE A 14 -68.99 19.41 -3.46
C ILE A 14 -67.57 19.58 -2.92
N SER A 15 -67.26 18.88 -1.84
CA SER A 15 -65.89 18.65 -1.42
C SER A 15 -65.34 17.55 -2.32
N ILE A 16 -64.65 17.92 -3.41
CA ILE A 16 -63.77 16.99 -4.12
C ILE A 16 -62.66 16.64 -3.12
N THR A 17 -62.86 15.56 -2.38
CA THR A 17 -61.80 14.90 -1.64
C THR A 17 -60.84 14.33 -2.70
N PHE A 18 -59.82 15.11 -3.06
CA PHE A 18 -58.58 14.51 -3.53
C PHE A 18 -58.09 13.65 -2.37
N ALA A 19 -58.45 12.38 -2.37
CA ALA A 19 -57.80 11.37 -1.57
C ALA A 19 -56.33 11.34 -2.02
N GLN A 20 -55.49 12.15 -1.39
CA GLN A 20 -54.05 12.03 -1.47
C GLN A 20 -53.73 10.62 -0.99
N LYS A 21 -53.51 9.70 -1.94
CA LYS A 21 -52.91 8.40 -1.66
C LYS A 21 -51.53 8.69 -1.08
N THR A 22 -51.43 8.71 0.24
CA THR A 22 -50.14 8.85 0.94
C THR A 22 -49.25 7.73 0.44
N ALA A 23 -48.15 8.09 -0.22
CA ALA A 23 -47.21 7.12 -0.77
C ALA A 23 -46.65 6.27 0.37
N LYS A 24 -46.79 4.93 0.29
CA LYS A 24 -46.20 4.04 1.30
C LYS A 24 -44.68 3.97 1.16
N ALA A 25 -44.20 4.06 -0.08
CA ALA A 25 -42.80 4.23 -0.41
C ALA A 25 -42.66 4.90 -1.79
N ILE A 26 -41.46 5.37 -2.11
CA ILE A 26 -41.09 5.90 -3.42
C ILE A 26 -39.78 5.28 -3.90
N LYS A 27 -39.62 5.24 -5.22
CA LYS A 27 -38.34 5.03 -5.89
C LYS A 27 -38.00 6.28 -6.70
N VAL A 28 -36.82 6.84 -6.50
CA VAL A 28 -36.32 7.98 -7.27
C VAL A 28 -35.06 7.55 -8.03
N THR A 29 -35.02 7.85 -9.34
CA THR A 29 -33.86 7.61 -10.19
C THR A 29 -33.15 8.93 -10.44
N TYR A 30 -31.85 9.01 -10.15
CA TYR A 30 -31.04 10.20 -10.36
C TYR A 30 -30.04 10.03 -11.50
N GLN A 31 -29.72 11.14 -12.14
CA GLN A 31 -28.69 11.26 -13.17
C GLN A 31 -27.62 12.24 -12.72
N ARG A 32 -26.38 11.95 -13.09
CA ARG A 32 -25.20 12.79 -12.88
C ARG A 32 -24.88 13.57 -14.15
N SER A 33 -24.57 14.85 -13.98
CA SER A 33 -24.03 15.70 -15.04
C SER A 33 -22.84 16.50 -14.54
N TYR A 34 -21.91 16.77 -15.45
CA TYR A 34 -20.73 17.60 -15.21
C TYR A 34 -20.63 18.68 -16.28
N ASN A 35 -20.56 19.95 -15.88
CA ASN A 35 -20.59 21.11 -16.80
C ASN A 35 -21.75 21.04 -17.81
N GLY A 36 -22.94 20.66 -17.33
CA GLY A 36 -24.15 20.52 -18.15
C GLY A 36 -24.19 19.29 -19.07
N LYS A 37 -23.13 18.47 -19.12
CA LYS A 37 -23.10 17.23 -19.90
C LYS A 37 -23.46 16.03 -19.02
N ILE A 38 -24.45 15.27 -19.45
CA ILE A 38 -24.83 14.01 -18.79
C ILE A 38 -23.77 12.96 -19.12
N SER A 39 -23.29 12.23 -18.12
CA SER A 39 -22.33 11.14 -18.35
C SER A 39 -23.00 10.03 -19.16
N GLU A 40 -22.41 9.68 -20.31
CA GLU A 40 -22.80 8.52 -21.10
C GLU A 40 -22.51 7.23 -20.30
N ASN A 41 -23.37 6.21 -20.46
CA ASN A 41 -23.26 4.89 -19.82
C ASN A 41 -23.13 4.89 -18.27
N GLN A 42 -23.65 5.92 -17.59
CA GLN A 42 -23.65 5.95 -16.13
C GLN A 42 -24.51 4.84 -15.52
N ASP A 43 -24.08 4.29 -14.38
CA ASP A 43 -24.92 3.48 -13.50
C ASP A 43 -25.83 4.41 -12.68
N PRO A 44 -27.14 4.47 -12.96
CA PRO A 44 -28.03 5.42 -12.31
C PRO A 44 -28.09 5.20 -10.80
N LEU A 45 -28.08 6.30 -10.06
CA LEU A 45 -28.27 6.25 -8.62
C LEU A 45 -29.77 6.11 -8.32
N LEU A 46 -30.10 5.23 -7.39
CA LEU A 46 -31.45 4.94 -6.96
C LEU A 46 -31.63 5.30 -5.47
N LEU A 47 -32.74 5.94 -5.16
CA LEU A 47 -33.26 6.09 -3.80
C LEU A 47 -34.53 5.25 -3.67
N PHE A 48 -34.60 4.42 -2.64
CA PHE A 48 -35.85 3.89 -2.11
C PHE A 48 -36.12 4.57 -0.78
N ALA A 49 -37.34 5.09 -0.56
CA ALA A 49 -37.68 5.74 0.70
C ALA A 49 -39.09 5.38 1.15
N SER A 50 -39.23 5.10 2.44
CA SER A 50 -40.51 5.02 3.17
C SER A 50 -40.55 6.11 4.24
N LYS A 51 -41.54 6.06 5.12
CA LYS A 51 -41.67 7.02 6.23
C LYS A 51 -40.46 7.01 7.17
N ASP A 52 -39.94 5.82 7.46
CA ASP A 52 -38.98 5.60 8.55
C ASP A 52 -37.56 5.32 8.04
N LEU A 53 -37.42 4.89 6.79
CA LEU A 53 -36.15 4.39 6.26
C LEU A 53 -35.93 4.88 4.82
N SER A 54 -34.71 5.29 4.52
CA SER A 54 -34.24 5.51 3.16
C SER A 54 -33.09 4.56 2.82
N LEU A 55 -32.91 4.28 1.53
CA LEU A 55 -31.82 3.50 0.96
C LEU A 55 -31.32 4.18 -0.31
N VAL A 56 -30.04 4.53 -0.33
CA VAL A 56 -29.29 4.98 -1.49
C VAL A 56 -28.47 3.81 -2.04
N THR A 57 -28.66 3.51 -3.32
CA THR A 57 -28.02 2.38 -4.04
C THR A 57 -27.86 2.73 -5.53
N SER A 58 -27.43 1.78 -6.36
CA SER A 58 -27.36 1.93 -7.81
C SER A 58 -28.14 0.85 -8.55
N ASP A 59 -28.43 1.11 -9.82
CA ASP A 59 -29.13 0.17 -10.68
C ASP A 59 -28.35 -1.15 -10.81
N LYS A 60 -27.03 -1.10 -11.06
CA LYS A 60 -26.19 -2.30 -11.11
C LYS A 60 -26.26 -3.13 -9.83
N ILE A 61 -26.27 -2.50 -8.65
CA ILE A 61 -26.40 -3.22 -7.38
C ILE A 61 -27.76 -3.94 -7.32
N THR A 62 -28.85 -3.24 -7.65
CA THR A 62 -30.18 -3.85 -7.63
C THR A 62 -30.36 -4.98 -8.65
N GLN A 63 -29.64 -4.90 -9.77
CA GLN A 63 -29.59 -5.94 -10.80
C GLN A 63 -28.58 -7.07 -10.51
N LYS A 64 -27.86 -7.00 -9.39
CA LYS A 64 -26.77 -7.95 -9.03
C LYS A 64 -25.65 -8.02 -10.07
N LYS A 65 -25.32 -6.89 -10.68
CA LYS A 65 -24.25 -6.72 -11.69
C LYS A 65 -23.13 -5.78 -11.23
N ALA A 66 -23.13 -5.36 -9.96
CA ALA A 66 -22.08 -4.51 -9.41
C ALA A 66 -20.84 -5.34 -9.04
N ASP A 67 -19.66 -4.80 -9.34
CA ASP A 67 -18.39 -5.38 -8.91
C ASP A 67 -18.21 -5.24 -7.40
N LEU A 68 -17.43 -6.15 -6.80
CA LEU A 68 -17.10 -6.12 -5.39
C LEU A 68 -15.78 -5.34 -5.15
N PRO A 69 -15.64 -4.64 -4.02
CA PRO A 69 -16.69 -4.36 -3.05
C PRO A 69 -17.65 -3.26 -3.55
N PHE A 70 -18.92 -3.33 -3.12
CA PHE A 70 -19.89 -2.25 -3.33
C PHE A 70 -20.53 -1.82 -2.02
N GLU A 71 -21.11 -0.62 -2.02
CA GLU A 71 -21.72 0.01 -0.85
C GLU A 71 -23.18 0.39 -1.10
N GLN A 72 -23.99 0.32 -0.05
CA GLN A 72 -25.31 0.93 0.03
C GLN A 72 -25.42 1.74 1.31
N THR A 73 -26.19 2.81 1.28
CA THR A 73 -26.37 3.66 2.47
C THR A 73 -27.83 3.71 2.86
N PHE A 74 -28.12 3.31 4.08
CA PHE A 74 -29.43 3.46 4.71
C PHE A 74 -29.42 4.69 5.63
N VAL A 75 -30.57 5.35 5.75
CA VAL A 75 -30.81 6.35 6.79
C VAL A 75 -32.08 5.99 7.53
N ASP A 76 -31.96 5.64 8.80
CA ASP A 76 -33.09 5.53 9.71
C ASP A 76 -33.48 6.94 10.16
N LEU A 77 -34.65 7.39 9.71
CA LEU A 77 -35.14 8.75 9.92
C LEU A 77 -35.69 8.96 11.33
N ASN A 78 -36.04 7.89 12.04
CA ASN A 78 -36.55 7.96 13.41
C ASN A 78 -35.39 8.14 14.40
N SER A 79 -34.35 7.32 14.26
CA SER A 79 -33.14 7.43 15.09
C SER A 79 -32.12 8.44 14.57
N LYS A 80 -32.34 8.98 13.36
CA LYS A 80 -31.39 9.85 12.63
C LYS A 80 -30.02 9.20 12.40
N THR A 81 -30.02 7.89 12.23
CA THR A 81 -28.80 7.09 12.10
C THR A 81 -28.48 6.81 10.64
N ILE A 82 -27.24 7.06 10.24
CA ILE A 82 -26.68 6.66 8.95
C ILE A 82 -26.07 5.26 9.12
N LEU A 83 -26.44 4.35 8.22
CA LEU A 83 -25.99 2.96 8.22
C LEU A 83 -25.39 2.64 6.85
N GLN A 84 -24.08 2.45 6.79
CA GLN A 84 -23.37 2.14 5.55
C GLN A 84 -23.12 0.65 5.47
N TRP A 85 -23.73 -0.01 4.50
CA TRP A 85 -23.57 -1.44 4.28
C TRP A 85 -22.58 -1.67 3.15
N ALA A 86 -21.55 -2.48 3.39
CA ALA A 86 -20.59 -2.87 2.35
C ALA A 86 -20.64 -4.38 2.13
N GLN A 87 -20.82 -4.81 0.88
CA GLN A 87 -20.56 -6.18 0.46
C GLN A 87 -19.09 -6.27 0.04
N LEU A 88 -18.25 -6.94 0.85
CA LEU A 88 -16.80 -6.99 0.66
C LEU A 88 -16.37 -8.14 -0.26
N LYS A 89 -17.00 -9.30 -0.09
CA LYS A 89 -16.80 -10.54 -0.87
C LYS A 89 -18.15 -11.22 -1.03
N ALA A 90 -18.27 -12.25 -1.89
CA ALA A 90 -19.54 -12.97 -2.09
C ALA A 90 -20.25 -13.36 -0.76
N ASN A 91 -19.50 -13.82 0.24
CA ASN A 91 -20.03 -14.29 1.52
C ASN A 91 -19.65 -13.41 2.72
N LYS A 92 -19.17 -12.17 2.51
CA LYS A 92 -18.75 -11.28 3.60
C LYS A 92 -19.25 -9.86 3.37
N SER A 93 -20.00 -9.35 4.33
CA SER A 93 -20.46 -7.96 4.37
C SER A 93 -20.43 -7.43 5.80
N ILE A 94 -20.40 -6.10 5.92
CA ILE A 94 -20.32 -5.38 7.19
C ILE A 94 -21.23 -4.15 7.16
N LEU A 95 -21.60 -3.68 8.34
CA LEU A 95 -22.41 -2.47 8.52
C LEU A 95 -21.65 -1.46 9.39
N GLY A 96 -21.38 -0.27 8.86
CA GLY A 96 -20.90 0.88 9.63
C GLY A 96 -22.09 1.70 10.12
N GLN A 97 -22.01 2.25 11.34
CA GLN A 97 -23.07 3.07 11.93
C GLN A 97 -22.55 4.44 12.35
N ASP A 98 -23.33 5.50 12.10
CA ASP A 98 -23.09 6.87 12.57
C ASP A 98 -24.42 7.53 12.97
N SER A 99 -24.61 7.78 14.26
CA SER A 99 -25.83 8.40 14.81
C SER A 99 -25.74 9.91 14.98
N GLU A 100 -24.60 10.53 14.64
CA GLU A 100 -24.37 11.96 14.88
C GLU A 100 -24.32 12.77 13.59
N ALA A 101 -23.76 12.21 12.51
CA ALA A 101 -23.46 12.94 11.29
C ALA A 101 -24.68 13.56 10.62
N LEU A 102 -25.86 12.92 10.68
CA LEU A 102 -27.09 13.49 10.10
C LEU A 102 -27.53 14.75 10.86
N GLY A 103 -27.52 14.72 12.19
CA GLY A 103 -27.92 15.84 13.04
C GLY A 103 -26.93 17.01 13.06
N LYS A 104 -25.66 16.75 12.72
CA LYS A 104 -24.60 17.77 12.65
C LYS A 104 -24.57 18.56 11.33
N GLN A 105 -25.39 18.21 10.35
CA GLN A 105 -25.44 18.94 9.08
C GLN A 105 -25.96 20.36 9.31
N LYS A 106 -25.24 21.35 8.80
CA LYS A 106 -25.59 22.78 8.90
C LYS A 106 -25.97 23.31 7.53
N PHE A 107 -27.06 24.08 7.48
CA PHE A 107 -27.61 24.62 6.25
C PHE A 107 -27.90 26.11 6.37
N GLU A 108 -27.60 26.83 5.30
CA GLU A 108 -28.09 28.18 5.03
C GLU A 108 -29.31 28.07 4.12
N PHE A 109 -30.44 28.59 4.56
CA PHE A 109 -31.70 28.51 3.81
C PHE A 109 -31.87 29.73 2.90
N SER A 110 -32.38 29.50 1.70
CA SER A 110 -32.74 30.55 0.74
C SER A 110 -34.24 30.52 0.46
N ASN A 111 -34.80 31.65 0.07
CA ASN A 111 -36.19 31.77 -0.40
C ASN A 111 -36.35 31.35 -1.88
N GLU A 112 -35.25 31.01 -2.55
CA GLU A 112 -35.28 30.49 -3.91
C GLU A 112 -36.11 29.21 -4.01
N THR A 113 -36.96 29.15 -5.03
CA THR A 113 -37.75 27.97 -5.37
C THR A 113 -37.62 27.65 -6.86
N LYS A 114 -37.73 26.36 -7.19
CA LYS A 114 -37.84 25.90 -8.59
C LYS A 114 -38.66 24.62 -8.66
N LYS A 115 -39.13 24.25 -9.85
CA LYS A 115 -39.81 22.97 -10.07
C LYS A 115 -38.86 21.91 -10.60
N ILE A 116 -38.85 20.74 -9.98
CA ILE A 116 -38.17 19.53 -10.49
C ILE A 116 -39.22 18.42 -10.57
N LEU A 117 -39.41 17.82 -11.76
CA LEU A 117 -40.43 16.78 -12.00
C LEU A 117 -41.84 17.18 -11.50
N ASN A 118 -42.21 18.45 -11.70
CA ASN A 118 -43.45 19.09 -11.24
C ASN A 118 -43.61 19.32 -9.72
N TYR A 119 -42.63 18.96 -8.90
CA TYR A 119 -42.62 19.26 -7.46
C TYR A 119 -41.94 20.59 -7.17
N THR A 120 -42.51 21.39 -6.27
CA THR A 120 -41.88 22.64 -5.82
C THR A 120 -40.75 22.32 -4.85
N CYS A 121 -39.54 22.76 -5.19
CA CYS A 121 -38.35 22.59 -4.37
C CYS A 121 -37.90 23.90 -3.75
N LYS A 122 -37.44 23.83 -2.50
CA LYS A 122 -36.73 24.91 -1.79
C LYS A 122 -35.23 24.66 -1.84
N LYS A 123 -34.45 25.74 -1.71
CA LYS A 123 -32.98 25.68 -1.72
C LYS A 123 -32.41 25.79 -0.31
N ALA A 124 -31.49 24.88 0.01
CA ALA A 124 -30.56 25.00 1.12
C ALA A 124 -29.12 24.93 0.59
N THR A 125 -28.19 25.59 1.26
CA THR A 125 -26.76 25.53 0.93
C THR A 125 -25.96 25.04 2.13
N THR A 126 -24.93 24.26 1.88
CA THR A 126 -23.95 23.86 2.90
C THR A 126 -22.53 23.91 2.34
N SER A 127 -21.54 23.81 3.23
CA SER A 127 -20.13 23.71 2.88
C SER A 127 -19.53 22.46 3.50
N VAL A 128 -18.97 21.59 2.68
CA VAL A 128 -18.29 20.35 3.12
C VAL A 128 -16.89 20.33 2.52
N ASN A 129 -15.87 20.39 3.38
CA ASN A 129 -14.46 20.43 2.97
C ASN A 129 -14.21 21.49 1.87
N SER A 130 -14.69 22.72 2.12
CA SER A 130 -14.62 23.87 1.21
C SER A 130 -15.44 23.75 -0.09
N ASN A 131 -16.19 22.67 -0.29
CA ASN A 131 -17.11 22.55 -1.42
C ASN A 131 -18.45 23.16 -1.06
N LYS A 132 -18.90 24.14 -1.85
CA LYS A 132 -20.27 24.65 -1.77
C LYS A 132 -21.21 23.62 -2.39
N ILE A 133 -22.23 23.23 -1.65
CA ILE A 133 -23.23 22.27 -2.09
C ILE A 133 -24.60 22.93 -1.97
N GLU A 134 -25.26 23.15 -3.10
CA GLU A 134 -26.66 23.56 -3.15
C GLU A 134 -27.54 22.30 -3.15
N ILE A 135 -28.62 22.33 -2.37
CA ILE A 135 -29.54 21.22 -2.17
C ILE A 135 -30.95 21.71 -2.45
N TRP A 136 -31.60 21.10 -3.44
CA TRP A 136 -32.99 21.38 -3.79
C TRP A 136 -33.87 20.24 -3.30
N TYR A 137 -34.80 20.55 -2.39
CA TYR A 137 -35.62 19.54 -1.71
C TYR A 137 -37.10 19.93 -1.68
N THR A 138 -37.98 18.93 -1.68
CA THR A 138 -39.44 19.09 -1.58
C THR A 138 -40.01 18.36 -0.36
N ASN A 139 -41.15 18.83 0.14
CA ASN A 139 -41.91 18.19 1.22
C ASN A 139 -43.31 17.72 0.76
N GLU A 140 -43.65 17.90 -0.51
CA GLU A 140 -45.00 17.64 -1.04
C GLU A 140 -45.44 16.17 -0.97
N LEU A 141 -44.49 15.22 -0.94
CA LEU A 141 -44.76 13.79 -0.87
C LEU A 141 -44.82 13.24 0.58
N GLY A 142 -44.49 14.05 1.59
CA GLY A 142 -44.46 13.62 2.99
C GLY A 142 -43.40 12.54 3.32
N LEU A 143 -42.45 12.32 2.42
CA LEU A 143 -41.33 11.38 2.57
C LEU A 143 -40.00 12.12 2.47
N LYS A 144 -38.98 11.57 3.13
CA LYS A 144 -37.62 12.12 3.17
C LYS A 144 -36.61 11.18 2.49
N GLY A 145 -35.52 11.75 1.98
CA GLY A 145 -34.45 10.99 1.35
C GLY A 145 -33.72 11.82 0.30
N GLY A 146 -32.69 11.26 -0.32
CA GLY A 146 -31.94 11.99 -1.34
C GLY A 146 -30.91 11.13 -2.07
N PRO A 147 -30.18 11.72 -3.04
CA PRO A 147 -29.10 11.03 -3.76
C PRO A 147 -27.83 10.83 -2.90
N SER A 148 -27.79 11.35 -1.69
CA SER A 148 -26.73 11.10 -0.71
C SER A 148 -27.30 11.34 0.70
N VAL A 149 -26.48 11.19 1.74
CA VAL A 149 -26.88 11.51 3.13
C VAL A 149 -27.13 13.00 3.36
N LEU A 150 -26.65 13.88 2.48
CA LEU A 150 -26.77 15.33 2.65
C LEU A 150 -28.20 15.80 2.42
N GLY A 151 -28.74 16.54 3.39
CA GLY A 151 -30.05 17.18 3.30
C GLY A 151 -31.23 16.22 3.47
N GLN A 152 -31.01 14.93 3.77
CA GLN A 152 -32.11 13.97 3.92
C GLN A 152 -33.09 14.35 5.05
N ASP A 153 -32.64 15.03 6.12
CA ASP A 153 -33.56 15.48 7.18
C ASP A 153 -34.40 16.71 6.79
N LEU A 154 -34.09 17.38 5.66
CA LEU A 154 -34.82 18.57 5.17
C LEU A 154 -36.13 18.21 4.44
N GLY A 155 -36.17 17.05 3.77
CA GLY A 155 -37.25 16.62 2.88
C GLY A 155 -36.75 15.58 1.87
N LEU A 156 -37.49 15.42 0.76
CA LEU A 156 -37.02 14.66 -0.39
C LEU A 156 -36.13 15.56 -1.27
N VAL A 157 -34.82 15.30 -1.25
CA VAL A 157 -33.83 16.00 -2.08
C VAL A 157 -33.95 15.52 -3.52
N LEU A 158 -34.27 16.42 -4.44
CA LEU A 158 -34.42 16.13 -5.87
C LEU A 158 -33.20 16.56 -6.69
N GLU A 159 -32.37 17.47 -6.18
CA GLU A 159 -31.13 17.83 -6.85
C GLU A 159 -30.06 18.29 -5.85
N THR A 160 -28.82 17.92 -6.11
CA THR A 160 -27.64 18.53 -5.48
C THR A 160 -26.71 19.10 -6.54
N ASN A 161 -26.17 20.29 -6.28
CA ASN A 161 -25.19 20.95 -7.15
C ASN A 161 -23.93 21.27 -6.35
N ARG A 162 -22.85 20.56 -6.63
CA ARG A 162 -21.54 20.77 -6.01
C ARG A 162 -20.73 21.73 -6.87
N ASN A 163 -20.33 22.85 -6.29
CA ASN A 163 -19.48 23.89 -6.90
C ASN A 163 -19.99 24.45 -8.24
N GLY A 164 -21.28 24.34 -8.52
CA GLY A 164 -21.89 24.86 -9.75
C GLY A 164 -21.68 23.98 -10.99
N ASN A 165 -20.90 22.90 -10.91
CA ASN A 165 -20.51 22.12 -12.07
C ASN A 165 -20.82 20.63 -11.99
N SER A 166 -20.97 20.06 -10.78
CA SER A 166 -21.27 18.64 -10.59
C SER A 166 -22.68 18.49 -10.01
N ILE A 167 -23.63 18.11 -10.87
CA ILE A 167 -25.06 18.06 -10.51
C ILE A 167 -25.54 16.61 -10.47
N VAL A 168 -26.26 16.26 -9.41
CA VAL A 168 -27.03 15.01 -9.32
C VAL A 168 -28.51 15.40 -9.24
N SER A 169 -29.31 15.04 -10.25
CA SER A 169 -30.71 15.48 -10.36
C SER A 169 -31.66 14.30 -10.55
N ALA A 170 -32.86 14.38 -9.99
CA ALA A 170 -33.91 13.38 -10.14
C ALA A 170 -34.44 13.41 -11.57
N SER A 171 -34.41 12.26 -12.22
CA SER A 171 -34.91 12.04 -13.59
C SER A 171 -36.27 11.34 -13.62
N LYS A 172 -36.60 10.56 -12.58
CA LYS A 172 -37.87 9.83 -12.46
C LYS A 172 -38.23 9.60 -11.00
N ILE A 173 -39.52 9.76 -10.66
CA ILE A 173 -40.10 9.41 -9.35
C ILE A 173 -41.24 8.41 -9.58
N GLU A 174 -41.19 7.28 -8.87
CA GLU A 174 -42.18 6.20 -8.94
C GLU A 174 -42.84 6.05 -7.56
N ILE A 175 -44.17 6.16 -7.49
CA ILE A 175 -44.94 5.96 -6.26
C ILE A 175 -45.21 4.47 -6.07
N LEU A 176 -44.77 3.91 -4.95
CA LEU A 176 -44.91 2.48 -4.66
C LEU A 176 -46.09 2.24 -3.71
N LYS A 177 -46.94 1.26 -4.06
CA LYS A 177 -48.11 0.87 -3.25
C LYS A 177 -47.74 0.12 -1.97
N THR A 178 -46.55 -0.48 -1.92
CA THR A 178 -46.01 -1.26 -0.81
C THR A 178 -44.55 -0.87 -0.58
N VAL A 179 -44.04 -1.12 0.63
CA VAL A 179 -42.63 -0.94 0.95
C VAL A 179 -41.83 -2.06 0.26
N PRO A 180 -40.84 -1.74 -0.58
CA PRO A 180 -40.08 -2.75 -1.31
C PRO A 180 -39.14 -3.52 -0.37
N ALA A 181 -38.94 -4.81 -0.63
CA ALA A 181 -38.12 -5.70 0.22
C ALA A 181 -36.66 -5.25 0.35
N VAL A 182 -36.15 -4.49 -0.64
CA VAL A 182 -34.80 -3.90 -0.62
C VAL A 182 -34.63 -2.85 0.50
N LEU A 183 -35.73 -2.26 0.96
CA LEU A 183 -35.73 -1.27 2.04
C LEU A 183 -35.77 -1.97 3.41
N LYS A 184 -34.77 -2.83 3.65
CA LYS A 184 -34.55 -3.55 4.90
C LYS A 184 -33.06 -3.57 5.19
N ILE A 185 -32.67 -3.14 6.39
CA ILE A 185 -31.28 -3.15 6.84
C ILE A 185 -30.81 -4.62 6.95
N PRO A 186 -29.69 -5.01 6.31
CA PRO A 186 -29.15 -6.35 6.44
C PRO A 186 -28.73 -6.67 7.88
N ALA A 187 -29.05 -7.88 8.37
CA ALA A 187 -28.60 -8.38 9.66
C ALA A 187 -27.19 -8.95 9.54
N VAL A 188 -26.18 -8.08 9.63
CA VAL A 188 -24.75 -8.41 9.48
C VAL A 188 -23.95 -7.81 10.64
N GLN A 189 -22.65 -8.12 10.71
CA GLN A 189 -21.78 -7.57 11.74
C GLN A 189 -21.72 -6.04 11.65
N THR A 190 -22.08 -5.36 12.75
CA THR A 190 -21.91 -3.92 12.91
C THR A 190 -20.51 -3.60 13.44
N VAL A 191 -19.88 -2.58 12.89
CA VAL A 191 -18.57 -2.07 13.29
C VAL A 191 -18.59 -0.54 13.38
N ASP A 192 -17.61 0.06 14.06
CA ASP A 192 -17.44 1.52 14.06
C ASP A 192 -17.00 2.06 12.70
N GLN A 193 -17.11 3.37 12.51
CA GLN A 193 -16.81 4.04 11.23
C GLN A 193 -15.36 3.90 10.75
N LEU A 194 -14.38 3.83 11.66
CA LEU A 194 -12.99 3.68 11.27
C LEU A 194 -12.72 2.24 10.81
N THR A 195 -13.20 1.26 11.57
CA THR A 195 -13.12 -0.15 11.20
C THR A 195 -13.87 -0.43 9.89
N TYR A 196 -15.05 0.16 9.68
CA TYR A 196 -15.79 0.04 8.42
C TYR A 196 -14.95 0.46 7.21
N LYS A 197 -14.34 1.65 7.29
CA LYS A 197 -13.51 2.20 6.22
C LYS A 197 -12.25 1.36 5.97
N ASP A 198 -11.60 0.88 7.03
CA ASP A 198 -10.41 0.01 6.91
C ASP A 198 -10.73 -1.33 6.24
N LEU A 199 -11.79 -2.01 6.70
CA LEU A 199 -12.20 -3.30 6.13
C LEU A 199 -12.66 -3.18 4.67
N LEU A 200 -13.37 -2.09 4.35
CA LEU A 200 -13.75 -1.78 2.98
C LEU A 200 -12.51 -1.54 2.11
N TRP A 201 -11.58 -0.71 2.56
CA TRP A 201 -10.34 -0.43 1.83
C TRP A 201 -9.51 -1.71 1.60
N LYS A 202 -9.28 -2.51 2.65
CA LYS A 202 -8.55 -3.80 2.57
C LYS A 202 -9.23 -4.84 1.69
N SER A 203 -10.52 -4.70 1.41
CA SER A 203 -11.21 -5.61 0.48
C SER A 203 -10.93 -5.32 -0.99
N ARG A 204 -10.33 -4.16 -1.32
CA ARG A 204 -10.05 -3.73 -2.70
C ARG A 204 -8.75 -4.31 -3.27
N PHE A 205 -7.94 -4.97 -2.46
CA PHE A 205 -6.66 -5.53 -2.86
C PHE A 205 -6.39 -6.84 -2.12
N THR A 206 -5.44 -7.63 -2.63
CA THR A 206 -4.99 -8.82 -1.91
C THR A 206 -3.88 -8.44 -0.95
N ASN A 207 -4.02 -8.85 0.32
CA ASN A 207 -3.00 -8.66 1.35
C ASN A 207 -2.50 -10.02 1.84
N ILE A 208 -1.19 -10.22 1.82
CA ILE A 208 -0.50 -11.41 2.30
C ILE A 208 0.33 -11.02 3.52
N SER A 209 -0.12 -11.40 4.71
CA SER A 209 0.65 -11.23 5.94
C SER A 209 1.72 -12.32 6.03
N VAL A 210 2.99 -11.93 5.94
CA VAL A 210 4.12 -12.87 5.97
C VAL A 210 4.61 -13.04 7.40
N PHE A 211 4.91 -11.94 8.09
CA PHE A 211 5.36 -11.91 9.49
C PHE A 211 4.60 -10.83 10.26
N GLU A 212 4.28 -11.09 11.53
CA GLU A 212 3.58 -10.15 12.39
C GLU A 212 4.32 -9.97 13.72
N LYS A 213 4.99 -8.81 13.89
CA LYS A 213 5.77 -8.45 15.08
C LYS A 213 6.74 -9.56 15.52
N GLU A 214 7.33 -10.23 14.54
CA GLU A 214 8.31 -11.28 14.77
C GLU A 214 9.60 -10.70 15.33
N GLN A 215 10.20 -11.41 16.27
CA GLN A 215 11.51 -11.03 16.79
C GLN A 215 12.59 -11.40 15.78
N ILE A 216 13.58 -10.53 15.56
CA ILE A 216 14.80 -10.81 14.81
C ILE A 216 15.96 -10.36 15.69
N ASN A 217 16.76 -11.31 16.17
CA ASN A 217 17.73 -11.10 17.25
C ASN A 217 18.94 -12.03 17.10
N PHE A 218 19.90 -11.92 18.00
CA PHE A 218 21.02 -12.86 18.10
C PHE A 218 20.97 -13.57 19.46
N SER A 219 20.50 -14.81 19.46
CA SER A 219 20.36 -15.63 20.67
C SER A 219 20.50 -17.12 20.35
N SER A 220 21.20 -17.84 21.22
CA SER A 220 21.26 -19.31 21.19
C SER A 220 19.90 -19.97 21.39
N ASP A 221 18.94 -19.25 21.98
CA ASP A 221 17.59 -19.76 22.26
C ASP A 221 16.65 -19.58 21.05
N SER A 222 17.10 -18.93 19.99
CA SER A 222 16.32 -18.72 18.78
C SER A 222 16.06 -20.04 18.07
N LYS A 223 14.78 -20.40 17.91
CA LYS A 223 14.35 -21.69 17.35
C LYS A 223 13.23 -21.53 16.34
N SER A 224 13.36 -22.27 15.24
CA SER A 224 12.27 -22.40 14.26
C SER A 224 11.00 -22.95 14.91
N ASN A 225 9.85 -22.59 14.34
CA ASN A 225 8.56 -23.21 14.63
C ASN A 225 7.95 -23.77 13.33
N ASP A 226 6.74 -24.31 13.41
CA ASP A 226 6.05 -24.97 12.28
C ASP A 226 5.85 -24.06 11.05
N SER A 227 5.84 -22.73 11.25
CA SER A 227 5.51 -21.75 10.21
C SER A 227 6.66 -20.81 9.85
N ILE A 228 7.62 -20.62 10.76
CA ILE A 228 8.72 -19.67 10.62
C ILE A 228 10.03 -20.39 10.94
N LEU A 229 10.87 -20.49 9.92
CA LEU A 229 12.24 -20.99 10.03
C LEU A 229 13.14 -19.85 10.51
N ARG A 230 14.00 -20.14 11.49
CA ARG A 230 14.97 -19.21 12.05
C ARG A 230 16.37 -19.75 11.82
N PHE A 231 17.26 -18.88 11.31
CA PHE A 231 18.65 -19.22 11.03
C PHE A 231 19.58 -18.16 11.62
N ALA A 232 20.89 -18.45 11.63
CA ALA A 232 21.93 -17.53 12.09
C ALA A 232 21.65 -16.94 13.49
N SER A 233 21.31 -17.82 14.43
CA SER A 233 20.95 -17.45 15.82
C SER A 233 19.78 -16.46 15.93
N GLY A 234 18.91 -16.40 14.91
CA GLY A 234 17.68 -15.60 14.92
C GLY A 234 17.72 -14.33 14.07
N THR A 235 18.84 -13.99 13.44
CA THR A 235 18.97 -12.78 12.63
C THR A 235 18.28 -12.92 11.27
N ILE A 236 17.92 -14.15 10.89
CA ILE A 236 17.19 -14.48 9.67
C ILE A 236 15.91 -15.22 10.03
N ILE A 237 14.79 -14.75 9.51
CA ILE A 237 13.50 -15.47 9.54
C ILE A 237 13.03 -15.75 8.12
N VAL A 238 12.50 -16.95 7.87
CA VAL A 238 12.03 -17.40 6.55
C VAL A 238 10.70 -18.11 6.69
N ARG A 239 9.76 -17.84 5.77
CA ARG A 239 8.47 -18.52 5.69
C ARG A 239 8.15 -18.86 4.24
N LYS A 240 7.50 -20.00 4.03
CA LYS A 240 6.93 -20.36 2.73
C LYS A 240 5.60 -19.63 2.52
N VAL A 241 5.45 -18.94 1.40
CA VAL A 241 4.31 -18.08 1.09
C VAL A 241 3.75 -18.46 -0.26
N LYS A 242 2.43 -18.70 -0.31
CA LYS A 242 1.70 -18.96 -1.55
C LYS A 242 1.09 -17.67 -2.09
N PHE A 243 1.48 -17.32 -3.30
CA PHE A 243 0.93 -16.18 -4.03
C PHE A 243 -0.24 -16.64 -4.91
N PRO A 244 -1.29 -15.80 -5.04
CA PRO A 244 -2.34 -16.06 -6.01
C PRO A 244 -1.82 -15.81 -7.44
N GLU A 245 -2.68 -16.03 -8.42
CA GLU A 245 -2.47 -15.45 -9.74
C GLU A 245 -2.40 -13.93 -9.59
N ILE A 246 -1.33 -13.35 -10.14
CA ILE A 246 -1.15 -11.91 -10.20
C ILE A 246 -1.29 -11.54 -11.68
N LYS A 247 -2.34 -10.77 -12.02
CA LYS A 247 -2.57 -10.34 -13.39
C LYS A 247 -1.42 -9.43 -13.85
N ASN A 248 -1.05 -9.53 -15.13
CA ASN A 248 -0.14 -8.57 -15.72
C ASN A 248 -0.71 -7.14 -15.56
N GLY A 249 0.15 -6.17 -15.30
CA GLY A 249 -0.25 -4.80 -14.93
C GLY A 249 -0.56 -4.61 -13.43
N SER A 250 -0.64 -5.65 -12.59
CA SER A 250 -0.88 -5.43 -11.15
C SER A 250 0.31 -4.73 -10.47
N ALA A 251 0.03 -3.83 -9.52
CA ALA A 251 1.05 -3.23 -8.67
C ALA A 251 1.28 -4.10 -7.42
N ILE A 252 2.54 -4.43 -7.13
CA ILE A 252 2.93 -5.29 -6.01
C ILE A 252 3.83 -4.50 -5.08
N PHE A 253 3.48 -4.43 -3.80
CA PHE A 253 4.30 -3.76 -2.79
C PHE A 253 4.67 -4.73 -1.69
N VAL A 254 5.91 -4.59 -1.21
CA VAL A 254 6.37 -5.17 0.05
C VAL A 254 6.48 -4.06 1.09
N ASP A 255 6.00 -4.29 2.30
CA ASP A 255 6.13 -3.35 3.42
C ASP A 255 6.64 -4.01 4.69
N VAL A 256 7.51 -3.29 5.40
CA VAL A 256 8.06 -3.68 6.69
C VAL A 256 7.75 -2.60 7.71
N THR A 257 7.20 -2.99 8.86
CA THR A 257 7.18 -2.14 10.06
C THR A 257 8.19 -2.68 11.04
N GLN A 258 9.14 -1.86 11.49
CA GLN A 258 10.22 -2.29 12.37
C GLN A 258 10.35 -1.40 13.61
N GLN A 259 10.67 -2.04 14.73
CA GLN A 259 10.97 -1.42 16.02
C GLN A 259 12.23 -2.07 16.62
N SER A 260 13.04 -1.29 17.34
CA SER A 260 14.05 -1.91 18.21
C SER A 260 13.34 -2.58 19.38
N ASN A 261 13.91 -3.70 19.82
CA ASN A 261 13.53 -4.42 21.02
C ASN A 261 14.75 -4.65 21.93
N GLY A 262 15.80 -3.85 21.76
CA GLY A 262 17.05 -3.91 22.53
C GLY A 262 18.25 -3.37 21.75
N ASP A 263 18.27 -3.57 20.43
CA ASP A 263 19.40 -3.14 19.59
C ASP A 263 19.39 -1.62 19.36
N ALA A 264 20.49 -0.95 19.70
CA ALA A 264 20.64 0.50 19.59
C ALA A 264 21.13 0.97 18.21
N TYR A 265 21.64 0.06 17.37
CA TYR A 265 22.39 0.39 16.17
C TYR A 265 21.52 0.42 14.90
N ASP A 266 22.06 1.06 13.87
CA ASP A 266 21.56 1.11 12.51
C ASP A 266 22.04 -0.11 11.71
N ARG A 267 21.17 -1.13 11.62
CA ARG A 267 21.51 -2.43 11.03
C ARG A 267 21.11 -2.51 9.57
N THR A 268 21.92 -3.22 8.79
CA THR A 268 21.53 -3.65 7.45
C THR A 268 20.38 -4.64 7.55
N GLY A 269 19.31 -4.37 6.80
CA GLY A 269 18.15 -5.22 6.65
C GLY A 269 17.86 -5.56 5.19
N SER A 270 17.36 -6.77 4.95
CA SER A 270 16.98 -7.22 3.62
C SER A 270 15.74 -8.10 3.69
N VAL A 271 14.76 -7.81 2.84
CA VAL A 271 13.66 -8.72 2.52
C VAL A 271 14.00 -9.39 1.20
N PHE A 272 13.92 -10.71 1.15
CA PHE A 272 14.38 -11.48 -0.01
C PHE A 272 13.46 -12.67 -0.31
N MET A 273 13.47 -13.07 -1.58
CA MET A 273 12.95 -14.35 -2.05
C MET A 273 14.12 -15.30 -2.27
N ILE A 274 13.95 -16.58 -1.90
CA ILE A 274 14.91 -17.64 -2.22
C ILE A 274 14.46 -18.33 -3.52
N PRO A 275 15.20 -18.18 -4.64
CA PRO A 275 14.91 -18.96 -5.85
C PRO A 275 15.12 -20.45 -5.61
N MET A 276 14.18 -21.27 -6.08
CA MET A 276 14.17 -22.72 -5.94
C MET A 276 14.11 -23.44 -7.31
N ASP A 277 14.34 -22.69 -8.40
CA ASP A 277 14.28 -23.13 -9.79
C ASP A 277 15.58 -23.79 -10.28
N LYS A 278 16.56 -23.95 -9.39
CA LYS A 278 17.87 -24.57 -9.65
C LYS A 278 18.10 -25.75 -8.70
N LYS A 279 19.12 -26.56 -9.02
CA LYS A 279 19.47 -27.77 -8.26
C LYS A 279 19.88 -27.48 -6.82
N SER A 280 20.55 -26.35 -6.60
CA SER A 280 20.91 -25.84 -5.27
C SER A 280 20.36 -24.44 -5.06
N SER A 281 20.12 -24.09 -3.80
CA SER A 281 19.49 -22.84 -3.38
C SER A 281 20.18 -22.24 -2.17
N PHE A 282 19.91 -20.96 -1.89
CA PHE A 282 20.40 -20.34 -0.65
C PHE A 282 19.81 -21.02 0.60
N LEU A 283 18.65 -21.68 0.48
CA LEU A 283 18.06 -22.46 1.58
C LEU A 283 18.94 -23.64 2.00
N ASP A 284 19.70 -24.23 1.07
CA ASP A 284 20.65 -25.30 1.39
C ASP A 284 21.80 -24.75 2.23
N GLY A 285 22.30 -23.55 1.91
CA GLY A 285 23.27 -22.83 2.74
C GLY A 285 22.74 -22.54 4.13
N LEU A 286 21.49 -22.07 4.24
CA LEU A 286 20.86 -21.81 5.54
C LEU A 286 20.75 -23.06 6.42
N LYS A 287 20.44 -24.21 5.81
CA LYS A 287 20.27 -25.49 6.54
C LYS A 287 21.60 -26.19 6.87
N ASN A 288 22.54 -26.17 5.93
CA ASN A 288 23.72 -27.02 5.96
C ASN A 288 25.03 -26.23 6.17
N GLY A 289 24.94 -24.90 6.24
CA GLY A 289 26.06 -23.98 6.46
C GLY A 289 26.53 -23.28 5.18
N ALA A 290 27.05 -22.05 5.34
CA ALA A 290 27.45 -21.16 4.23
C ALA A 290 28.48 -21.78 3.28
N LYS A 291 29.33 -22.69 3.78
CA LYS A 291 30.35 -23.40 2.98
C LYS A 291 29.78 -24.34 1.92
N THR A 292 28.49 -24.66 1.98
CA THR A 292 27.80 -25.47 0.97
C THR A 292 27.36 -24.67 -0.25
N LEU A 293 27.34 -23.33 -0.14
CA LEU A 293 27.02 -22.46 -1.27
C LEU A 293 28.21 -22.40 -2.25
N PRO A 294 27.94 -22.15 -3.55
CA PRO A 294 29.01 -21.97 -4.53
C PRO A 294 30.00 -20.88 -4.12
N VAL A 295 31.29 -21.15 -4.32
CA VAL A 295 32.35 -20.22 -3.95
C VAL A 295 32.71 -19.34 -5.14
N TYR A 296 32.82 -18.04 -4.89
CA TYR A 296 33.35 -17.03 -5.80
C TYR A 296 34.72 -16.57 -5.32
N GLU A 297 35.67 -16.45 -6.24
CA GLU A 297 37.01 -15.93 -6.03
C GLU A 297 37.36 -14.99 -7.19
N ASN A 298 38.04 -13.87 -6.90
CA ASN A 298 38.45 -12.90 -7.92
C ASN A 298 39.96 -12.62 -7.94
N GLY A 299 40.73 -13.40 -7.18
CA GLY A 299 42.19 -13.26 -7.06
C GLY A 299 42.68 -12.40 -5.90
N ASN A 300 41.81 -11.88 -5.03
CA ASN A 300 42.23 -11.17 -3.81
C ASN A 300 42.63 -12.08 -2.63
N GLY A 301 42.61 -13.41 -2.83
CA GLY A 301 42.97 -14.39 -1.80
C GLY A 301 41.84 -14.74 -0.81
N LYS A 302 40.64 -14.18 -0.96
CA LYS A 302 39.45 -14.52 -0.17
C LYS A 302 38.44 -15.33 -0.99
N LYS A 303 37.50 -15.96 -0.26
CA LYS A 303 36.43 -16.78 -0.81
C LYS A 303 35.09 -16.17 -0.40
N TYR A 304 34.14 -16.11 -1.32
CA TYR A 304 32.83 -15.53 -1.08
C TYR A 304 31.74 -16.53 -1.42
N GLN A 305 30.80 -16.77 -0.51
CA GLN A 305 29.84 -17.87 -0.63
C GLN A 305 28.50 -17.39 -1.18
N GLY A 306 28.01 -18.01 -2.26
CA GLY A 306 26.67 -17.79 -2.83
C GLY A 306 26.44 -16.41 -3.45
N VAL A 307 27.50 -15.68 -3.81
CA VAL A 307 27.38 -14.28 -4.24
C VAL A 307 27.06 -14.09 -5.73
N THR A 308 27.25 -15.10 -6.57
CA THR A 308 26.98 -15.07 -8.01
C THR A 308 26.18 -16.30 -8.43
N ALA A 309 25.36 -16.15 -9.47
CA ALA A 309 24.64 -17.27 -10.07
C ALA A 309 25.61 -18.22 -10.79
N THR A 310 25.23 -19.50 -10.82
CA THR A 310 25.88 -20.55 -11.60
C THR A 310 24.81 -21.34 -12.38
N ASP A 311 25.22 -22.31 -13.17
CA ASP A 311 24.26 -23.18 -13.88
C ASP A 311 23.32 -23.91 -12.91
N GLU A 312 23.82 -24.23 -11.70
CA GLU A 312 23.14 -25.02 -10.67
C GLU A 312 22.61 -24.20 -9.47
N TYR A 313 22.83 -22.88 -9.44
CA TYR A 313 22.52 -22.03 -8.29
C TYR A 313 22.08 -20.62 -8.70
N ALA A 314 21.09 -20.08 -7.99
CA ALA A 314 20.71 -18.67 -8.10
C ALA A 314 20.84 -17.97 -6.72
N PRO A 315 21.44 -16.77 -6.67
CA PRO A 315 21.55 -15.99 -5.44
C PRO A 315 20.18 -15.47 -4.99
N LEU A 316 20.11 -14.98 -3.76
CA LEU A 316 18.90 -14.37 -3.21
C LEU A 316 18.40 -13.21 -4.08
N LEU A 317 17.11 -13.23 -4.41
CA LEU A 317 16.44 -12.14 -5.11
C LEU A 317 15.95 -11.14 -4.06
N GLU A 318 16.63 -10.00 -3.95
CA GLU A 318 16.32 -8.97 -2.96
C GLU A 318 15.06 -8.21 -3.38
N LEU A 319 14.04 -8.22 -2.51
CA LEU A 319 12.77 -7.51 -2.71
C LEU A 319 12.88 -6.07 -2.21
N MET A 320 13.55 -5.86 -1.08
CA MET A 320 13.73 -4.56 -0.48
C MET A 320 14.96 -4.58 0.43
N ARG A 321 15.87 -3.63 0.22
CA ARG A 321 16.94 -3.32 1.16
C ARG A 321 16.52 -2.16 2.05
N PHE A 322 16.73 -2.29 3.34
CA PHE A 322 16.43 -1.24 4.31
C PHE A 322 17.50 -1.18 5.41
N PHE A 323 17.51 -0.08 6.15
CA PHE A 323 18.40 0.12 7.28
C PHE A 323 17.58 0.48 8.50
N THR A 324 17.74 -0.25 9.59
CA THR A 324 17.07 0.11 10.84
C THR A 324 17.56 1.49 11.30
N PRO A 325 16.72 2.30 11.93
CA PRO A 325 17.22 3.46 12.64
C PRO A 325 17.92 3.03 13.94
N PHE A 326 18.60 3.97 14.57
CA PHE A 326 19.18 3.80 15.90
C PHE A 326 18.10 3.70 16.99
N GLY A 327 17.71 2.47 17.36
CA GLY A 327 17.00 2.20 18.63
C GLY A 327 15.54 2.66 18.72
N VAL A 328 14.85 2.92 17.59
CA VAL A 328 13.45 3.39 17.59
C VAL A 328 12.54 2.52 18.47
N LYS A 329 11.60 3.14 19.19
CA LYS A 329 10.75 2.53 20.23
C LYS A 329 11.47 2.22 21.53
N HIS A 330 12.42 1.28 21.52
CA HIS A 330 13.07 0.80 22.75
C HIS A 330 13.81 1.93 23.48
N PHE A 331 14.49 2.80 22.73
CA PHE A 331 15.28 3.91 23.28
C PHE A 331 14.54 5.24 23.29
N ASN A 332 13.21 5.25 23.08
CA ASN A 332 12.42 6.50 23.11
C ASN A 332 12.41 7.18 24.50
N TYR A 333 12.93 6.52 25.54
CA TYR A 333 13.16 7.14 26.86
C TYR A 333 14.30 8.18 26.86
N LEU A 334 15.19 8.16 25.86
CA LEU A 334 16.21 9.20 25.69
C LEU A 334 15.51 10.50 25.34
N GLN A 335 15.73 11.58 26.08
CA GLN A 335 15.02 12.83 25.85
C GLN A 335 15.93 13.89 25.23
N LEU A 336 15.44 14.54 24.17
CA LEU A 336 16.04 15.75 23.62
C LEU A 336 14.93 16.79 23.44
N LYS A 337 15.19 18.03 23.87
CA LYS A 337 14.20 19.12 23.83
C LYS A 337 13.64 19.25 22.40
N ASN A 338 12.31 19.29 22.29
CA ASN A 338 11.56 19.40 21.03
C ASN A 338 11.76 18.23 20.04
N LYS A 339 12.25 17.06 20.49
CA LYS A 339 12.24 15.84 19.69
C LYS A 339 11.26 14.84 20.29
N VAL A 340 10.18 14.58 19.54
CA VAL A 340 9.24 13.49 19.82
C VAL A 340 9.59 12.34 18.90
N TRP A 341 10.10 11.26 19.48
CA TRP A 341 10.56 10.11 18.72
C TRP A 341 9.41 9.32 18.10
N GLN A 342 9.67 8.78 16.91
CA GLN A 342 8.75 7.83 16.28
C GLN A 342 8.71 6.53 17.07
N ASP A 343 7.56 5.87 17.04
CA ASP A 343 7.35 4.58 17.71
C ASP A 343 7.73 3.38 16.83
N SER A 344 7.94 3.59 15.54
CA SER A 344 8.41 2.59 14.59
C SER A 344 8.90 3.28 13.32
N VAL A 345 9.54 2.51 12.43
CA VAL A 345 9.76 2.93 11.05
C VAL A 345 8.99 2.01 10.12
N PHE A 346 8.38 2.61 9.10
CA PHE A 346 7.66 1.93 8.04
C PHE A 346 8.43 2.06 6.72
N TYR A 347 8.74 0.92 6.11
CA TYR A 347 9.39 0.81 4.81
C TYR A 347 8.38 0.23 3.84
N ARG A 348 8.29 0.77 2.63
CA ARG A 348 7.43 0.20 1.59
C ARG A 348 8.08 0.40 0.23
N GLN A 349 8.17 -0.67 -0.54
CA GLN A 349 8.80 -0.65 -1.86
C GLN A 349 7.92 -1.35 -2.89
N ASP A 350 7.85 -0.76 -4.08
CA ASP A 350 7.24 -1.36 -5.26
C ASP A 350 8.17 -2.46 -5.79
N ILE A 351 7.63 -3.67 -5.94
CA ILE A 351 8.30 -4.87 -6.45
C ILE A 351 7.57 -5.45 -7.65
N SER A 352 6.78 -4.64 -8.37
CA SER A 352 5.96 -5.07 -9.51
C SER A 352 6.78 -5.73 -10.63
N LEU A 353 8.06 -5.35 -10.79
CA LEU A 353 8.98 -6.00 -11.71
C LEU A 353 9.17 -7.50 -11.44
N LEU A 354 8.95 -7.94 -10.20
CA LEU A 354 9.14 -9.33 -9.79
C LEU A 354 7.88 -10.19 -9.96
N GLN A 355 6.81 -9.63 -10.54
CA GLN A 355 5.57 -10.36 -10.83
C GLN A 355 5.82 -11.73 -11.49
N PRO A 356 6.72 -11.90 -12.50
CA PRO A 356 6.91 -13.19 -13.16
C PRO A 356 7.48 -14.28 -12.23
N LYS A 357 8.18 -13.90 -11.16
CA LYS A 357 8.72 -14.83 -10.15
C LYS A 357 7.75 -15.09 -9.00
N LEU A 358 6.65 -14.33 -8.90
CA LEU A 358 5.69 -14.41 -7.80
C LEU A 358 4.34 -15.02 -8.21
N SER A 359 3.85 -14.73 -9.41
CA SER A 359 2.49 -15.12 -9.83
C SER A 359 2.29 -16.64 -9.83
N ASN A 360 1.24 -17.11 -9.14
CA ASN A 360 0.91 -18.53 -8.96
C ASN A 360 2.05 -19.40 -8.35
N GLN A 361 3.02 -18.78 -7.69
CA GLN A 361 4.13 -19.50 -7.07
C GLN A 361 3.93 -19.71 -5.57
N GLU A 362 4.56 -20.76 -5.05
CA GLU A 362 4.77 -20.94 -3.62
C GLU A 362 6.28 -20.81 -3.33
N VAL A 363 6.68 -19.71 -2.71
CA VAL A 363 8.08 -19.28 -2.61
C VAL A 363 8.50 -19.07 -1.16
N TYR A 364 9.80 -19.19 -0.87
CA TYR A 364 10.33 -18.82 0.43
C TYR A 364 10.63 -17.32 0.46
N ILE A 365 9.96 -16.60 1.36
CA ILE A 365 10.21 -15.20 1.66
C ILE A 365 10.92 -15.11 3.00
N GLY A 366 12.04 -14.39 3.01
CA GLY A 366 12.84 -14.16 4.21
C GLY A 366 13.00 -12.68 4.54
N MET A 367 13.32 -12.43 5.80
CA MET A 367 13.73 -11.13 6.31
C MET A 367 14.96 -11.31 7.19
N PHE A 368 15.97 -10.48 6.94
CA PHE A 368 17.23 -10.44 7.68
C PHE A 368 17.42 -9.05 8.31
N ILE A 369 17.93 -9.03 9.53
CA ILE A 369 18.47 -7.83 10.18
C ILE A 369 19.77 -8.24 10.90
N GLY A 370 20.92 -7.81 10.39
CA GLY A 370 22.23 -8.18 10.91
C GLY A 370 22.49 -7.53 12.26
N ASN A 371 22.38 -8.29 13.35
CA ASN A 371 22.55 -7.78 14.71
C ASN A 371 23.20 -8.82 15.63
N TYR A 372 23.68 -8.35 16.78
CA TYR A 372 24.27 -9.19 17.84
C TYR A 372 23.54 -9.03 19.18
N ASP A 373 22.36 -8.41 19.19
CA ASP A 373 21.61 -8.12 20.41
C ASP A 373 20.58 -9.23 20.71
N ALA A 374 20.47 -9.63 21.98
CA ALA A 374 19.54 -10.67 22.39
C ALA A 374 18.07 -10.23 22.29
N GLY A 375 17.78 -8.95 22.51
CA GLY A 375 16.44 -8.37 22.33
C GLY A 375 16.12 -8.12 20.86
N GLY A 376 17.12 -7.63 20.11
CA GLY A 376 17.11 -7.41 18.68
C GLY A 376 16.04 -6.42 18.25
N HIS A 377 15.21 -6.84 17.31
CA HIS A 377 14.15 -6.06 16.68
C HIS A 377 12.82 -6.80 16.72
N LYS A 378 11.72 -6.05 16.62
CA LYS A 378 10.38 -6.56 16.31
C LYS A 378 9.96 -6.03 14.95
N ALA A 379 9.59 -6.92 14.03
CA ALA A 379 9.25 -6.55 12.67
C ALA A 379 8.03 -7.30 12.12
N SER A 380 7.19 -6.59 11.36
CA SER A 380 6.11 -7.15 10.55
C SER A 380 6.45 -6.99 9.08
N LEU A 381 6.07 -7.97 8.26
CA LEU A 381 6.24 -7.98 6.81
C LEU A 381 4.90 -8.30 6.14
N ASN A 382 4.41 -7.42 5.28
CA ASN A 382 3.25 -7.67 4.44
C ASN A 382 3.59 -7.49 2.96
N ILE A 383 2.80 -8.14 2.13
CA ILE A 383 2.82 -7.96 0.68
C ILE A 383 1.40 -7.63 0.22
N SER A 384 1.25 -6.58 -0.57
CA SER A 384 -0.04 -6.16 -1.13
C SER A 384 -0.03 -6.17 -2.65
N ILE A 385 -1.09 -6.71 -3.25
CA ILE A 385 -1.27 -6.85 -4.69
C ILE A 385 -2.53 -6.07 -5.08
N HIS A 386 -2.35 -5.07 -5.92
CA HIS A 386 -3.40 -4.14 -6.36
C HIS A 386 -3.68 -4.38 -7.84
N GLU A 387 -4.87 -4.92 -8.15
CA GLU A 387 -5.31 -5.12 -9.52
C GLU A 387 -5.68 -3.77 -10.16
N GLY A 388 -5.13 -3.48 -11.34
CA GLY A 388 -5.37 -2.25 -12.08
C GLY A 388 -4.51 -2.16 -13.34
N GLU A 389 -4.79 -1.18 -14.20
CA GLU A 389 -3.96 -0.85 -15.37
C GLU A 389 -2.74 -0.05 -14.90
N ASP A 390 -1.67 -0.74 -14.50
CA ASP A 390 -0.35 -0.12 -14.51
C ASP A 390 0.15 -0.08 -15.96
N ASN A 391 0.27 1.13 -16.49
CA ASN A 391 0.71 1.37 -17.87
C ASN A 391 2.23 1.24 -18.05
N ASN A 392 2.98 0.88 -17.01
CA ASN A 392 4.41 0.65 -17.12
C ASN A 392 4.69 -0.68 -17.83
N GLU A 393 5.60 -0.66 -18.81
CA GLU A 393 6.14 -1.87 -19.44
C GLU A 393 6.79 -2.76 -18.37
N LYS A 394 6.35 -4.02 -18.30
CA LYS A 394 6.83 -5.00 -17.33
C LYS A 394 7.49 -6.15 -18.07
N GLY A 395 8.72 -6.46 -17.68
CA GLY A 395 9.40 -7.66 -18.13
C GLY A 395 8.65 -8.93 -17.75
N ASP A 396 8.64 -9.89 -18.65
CA ASP A 396 8.16 -11.26 -18.42
C ASP A 396 9.31 -12.23 -18.09
N PHE A 397 10.54 -11.72 -18.04
CA PHE A 397 11.75 -12.47 -17.68
C PHE A 397 12.50 -11.82 -16.52
N ILE A 398 12.86 -12.63 -15.53
CA ILE A 398 13.70 -12.24 -14.38
C ILE A 398 14.81 -13.27 -14.19
N LEU A 399 16.06 -12.80 -14.22
CA LEU A 399 17.25 -13.62 -13.97
C LEU A 399 18.09 -13.02 -12.84
N PRO A 400 18.10 -13.64 -11.64
CA PRO A 400 19.04 -13.27 -10.58
C PRO A 400 20.49 -13.47 -11.05
N LEU A 401 21.32 -12.45 -10.92
CA LEU A 401 22.73 -12.49 -11.34
C LEU A 401 23.65 -12.61 -10.13
N PHE A 402 23.60 -11.65 -9.23
CA PHE A 402 24.49 -11.60 -8.06
C PHE A 402 23.82 -10.97 -6.85
N ASN A 403 24.27 -11.36 -5.66
CA ASN A 403 23.91 -10.73 -4.40
C ASN A 403 25.06 -10.91 -3.39
N THR A 404 25.80 -9.84 -3.11
CA THR A 404 26.94 -9.87 -2.19
C THR A 404 26.55 -9.58 -0.75
N LEU A 405 25.29 -9.18 -0.49
CA LEU A 405 24.83 -8.96 0.88
C LEU A 405 24.89 -10.29 1.62
N ASN A 406 25.75 -10.35 2.63
CA ASN A 406 25.98 -11.55 3.41
C ASN A 406 24.87 -11.76 4.45
N VAL A 407 23.68 -12.16 4.00
CA VAL A 407 22.53 -12.46 4.88
C VAL A 407 22.90 -13.46 5.98
N MET A 408 23.85 -14.36 5.71
CA MET A 408 24.41 -15.29 6.69
C MET A 408 25.65 -14.73 7.42
N GLU A 409 25.72 -13.42 7.67
CA GLU A 409 26.78 -12.73 8.43
C GLU A 409 27.08 -13.46 9.76
N MET A 410 26.03 -13.73 10.54
CA MET A 410 26.12 -14.46 11.81
C MET A 410 26.14 -15.99 11.64
N ALA A 411 26.33 -16.50 10.42
CA ALA A 411 26.37 -17.93 10.09
C ALA A 411 27.50 -18.30 9.10
N GLY A 412 28.56 -17.48 9.06
CA GLY A 412 29.82 -17.82 8.38
C GLY A 412 29.88 -17.46 6.90
N GLN A 413 29.02 -16.55 6.41
CA GLN A 413 29.17 -15.95 5.09
C GLN A 413 30.00 -14.65 5.17
N ASP A 414 31.07 -14.58 4.36
CA ASP A 414 32.03 -13.49 4.38
C ASP A 414 31.45 -12.14 3.91
N TYR A 415 31.89 -11.05 4.52
CA TYR A 415 31.58 -9.69 4.05
C TYR A 415 32.12 -9.46 2.63
N ALA A 416 31.37 -8.69 1.84
CA ALA A 416 31.62 -8.36 0.44
C ALA A 416 32.83 -7.43 0.23
N THR A 417 34.02 -7.95 0.51
CA THR A 417 35.31 -7.28 0.41
C THR A 417 35.98 -7.51 -0.95
N MET A 418 35.30 -8.14 -1.91
CA MET A 418 35.89 -8.50 -3.21
C MET A 418 36.31 -7.28 -4.05
N PHE A 419 35.80 -6.09 -3.73
CA PHE A 419 36.08 -4.87 -4.48
C PHE A 419 37.43 -4.21 -4.15
N ASP A 420 38.25 -4.82 -3.27
CA ASP A 420 39.67 -4.44 -3.12
C ASP A 420 40.52 -4.81 -4.34
N ASN A 421 40.03 -5.72 -5.19
CA ASN A 421 40.68 -6.16 -6.41
C ASN A 421 40.02 -5.51 -7.64
N GLU A 422 40.82 -5.14 -8.63
CA GLU A 422 40.37 -4.49 -9.87
C GLU A 422 39.29 -5.29 -10.62
N LYS A 423 39.34 -6.62 -10.53
CA LYS A 423 38.33 -7.52 -11.10
C LYS A 423 36.95 -7.29 -10.48
N GLY A 424 36.88 -6.91 -9.20
CA GLY A 424 35.64 -6.72 -8.47
C GLY A 424 34.75 -7.98 -8.47
N LEU A 425 33.47 -7.81 -8.81
CA LEU A 425 32.56 -8.92 -9.07
C LEU A 425 32.40 -9.11 -10.58
N GLU A 426 32.79 -10.26 -11.11
CA GLU A 426 32.66 -10.61 -12.52
C GLU A 426 32.03 -12.00 -12.67
N MET A 427 31.02 -12.13 -13.53
CA MET A 427 30.38 -13.40 -13.81
C MET A 427 29.86 -13.48 -15.24
N THR A 428 29.62 -14.70 -15.70
CA THR A 428 28.97 -14.94 -17.00
C THR A 428 27.51 -15.30 -16.80
N PHE A 429 26.65 -14.88 -17.72
CA PHE A 429 25.23 -15.22 -17.75
C PHE A 429 24.78 -15.50 -19.19
N GLU A 430 23.63 -16.12 -19.34
CA GLU A 430 23.07 -16.46 -20.66
C GLU A 430 21.77 -15.72 -20.91
N VAL A 431 21.68 -15.11 -22.09
CA VAL A 431 20.49 -14.43 -22.59
C VAL A 431 19.69 -15.41 -23.46
N PRO A 432 18.44 -15.74 -23.10
CA PRO A 432 17.61 -16.64 -23.89
C PRO A 432 17.16 -16.02 -25.22
N GLN A 433 16.89 -16.87 -26.21
CA GLN A 433 16.36 -16.42 -27.49
C GLN A 433 14.96 -15.81 -27.35
N GLY A 434 14.74 -14.70 -28.05
CA GLY A 434 13.42 -14.06 -28.15
C GLY A 434 13.13 -13.01 -27.08
N TYR A 435 14.07 -12.69 -26.19
CA TYR A 435 13.96 -11.59 -25.23
C TYR A 435 14.78 -10.37 -25.68
N LYS A 436 14.30 -9.18 -25.32
CA LYS A 436 14.82 -7.86 -25.70
C LYS A 436 14.60 -6.85 -24.55
N ASN A 437 15.00 -5.59 -24.77
CA ASN A 437 14.79 -4.48 -23.83
C ASN A 437 15.27 -4.79 -22.40
N PHE A 438 16.50 -5.29 -22.28
CA PHE A 438 17.04 -5.72 -21.01
C PHE A 438 17.31 -4.53 -20.09
N LYS A 439 16.92 -4.68 -18.82
CA LYS A 439 17.23 -3.74 -17.74
C LYS A 439 17.88 -4.47 -16.59
N LEU A 440 18.91 -3.89 -15.99
CA LEU A 440 19.50 -4.39 -14.75
C LEU A 440 18.89 -3.63 -13.57
N SER A 441 18.22 -4.34 -12.68
CA SER A 441 17.89 -3.80 -11.35
C SER A 441 19.10 -3.95 -10.45
N TYR A 442 19.72 -2.83 -10.07
CA TYR A 442 20.98 -2.77 -9.32
C TYR A 442 20.82 -2.01 -8.00
N THR A 443 20.95 -2.72 -6.87
CA THR A 443 20.96 -2.11 -5.53
C THR A 443 22.37 -2.16 -4.98
N THR A 444 22.86 -1.04 -4.44
CA THR A 444 24.23 -0.91 -3.90
C THR A 444 24.23 -0.07 -2.62
N THR A 445 25.02 -0.48 -1.64
CA THR A 445 25.33 0.30 -0.43
C THR A 445 26.78 0.07 0.00
N GLY A 446 27.47 1.17 0.32
CA GLY A 446 28.83 1.15 0.87
C GLY A 446 28.82 1.12 2.39
N HIS A 447 29.75 0.37 2.97
CA HIS A 447 29.86 0.12 4.42
C HIS A 447 31.30 0.29 4.89
N GLY A 448 31.45 0.58 6.18
CA GLY A 448 32.72 0.81 6.85
C GLY A 448 32.59 1.98 7.81
N GLY A 449 32.15 1.70 9.05
CA GLY A 449 31.70 2.72 10.01
C GLY A 449 32.81 3.53 10.69
N TRP A 450 33.76 4.08 9.93
CA TRP A 450 34.78 5.00 10.43
C TRP A 450 35.06 6.11 9.41
N GLU A 451 35.80 7.15 9.79
CA GLU A 451 35.98 8.38 9.00
C GLU A 451 36.46 8.13 7.55
N ASN A 452 37.33 7.14 7.33
CA ASN A 452 37.84 6.79 6.01
C ASN A 452 37.17 5.54 5.40
N GLY A 453 36.09 5.05 6.01
CA GLY A 453 35.37 3.90 5.52
C GLY A 453 34.35 4.25 4.43
N ASP A 454 34.02 3.26 3.60
CA ASP A 454 33.21 3.50 2.40
C ASP A 454 31.75 3.83 2.71
N GLU A 455 31.31 3.73 3.96
CA GLU A 455 30.02 4.26 4.42
C GLU A 455 29.96 5.79 4.22
N PHE A 456 31.06 6.48 4.51
CA PHE A 456 31.15 7.95 4.51
C PHE A 456 31.99 8.52 3.38
N LEU A 457 32.49 7.66 2.46
CA LEU A 457 33.24 8.08 1.28
C LEU A 457 32.52 7.75 -0.01
N GLN A 458 32.44 8.73 -0.90
CA GLN A 458 31.87 8.59 -2.23
C GLN A 458 32.74 7.70 -3.13
N LYS A 459 32.19 6.56 -3.60
CA LYS A 459 32.88 5.64 -4.52
C LYS A 459 32.09 5.42 -5.81
N LYS A 460 32.73 5.61 -6.96
CA LYS A 460 32.13 5.33 -8.28
C LYS A 460 31.86 3.83 -8.43
N ASN A 461 30.61 3.45 -8.65
CA ASN A 461 30.21 2.10 -9.04
C ASN A 461 30.15 2.07 -10.57
N SER A 462 30.97 1.24 -11.21
CA SER A 462 31.01 1.05 -12.67
C SER A 462 30.53 -0.35 -13.04
N ILE A 463 29.64 -0.45 -14.04
CA ILE A 463 29.04 -1.69 -14.51
C ILE A 463 29.43 -1.88 -15.97
N PHE A 464 29.92 -3.08 -16.29
CA PHE A 464 30.39 -3.45 -17.61
C PHE A 464 29.61 -4.65 -18.14
N ILE A 465 29.27 -4.62 -19.42
CA ILE A 465 28.76 -5.77 -20.18
C ILE A 465 29.75 -6.06 -21.29
N ASP A 466 30.24 -7.30 -21.37
CA ASP A 466 31.23 -7.76 -22.35
C ASP A 466 32.45 -6.84 -22.46
N GLY A 467 32.93 -6.35 -21.31
CA GLY A 467 34.09 -5.47 -21.20
C GLY A 467 33.81 -3.99 -21.46
N LYS A 468 32.62 -3.60 -21.93
CA LYS A 468 32.23 -2.20 -22.17
C LYS A 468 31.51 -1.61 -20.95
N GLU A 469 31.93 -0.43 -20.47
CA GLU A 469 31.19 0.30 -19.41
C GLU A 469 29.83 0.73 -19.98
N VAL A 470 28.75 0.22 -19.37
CA VAL A 470 27.36 0.52 -19.77
C VAL A 470 26.70 1.52 -18.83
N PHE A 471 27.16 1.58 -17.58
CA PHE A 471 26.64 2.50 -16.58
C PHE A 471 27.68 2.78 -15.51
N ALA A 472 27.70 4.01 -15.01
CA ALA A 472 28.42 4.32 -13.81
C ALA A 472 27.84 5.51 -13.07
N PHE A 473 27.92 5.47 -11.74
CA PHE A 473 27.45 6.53 -10.86
C PHE A 473 28.12 6.45 -9.49
N THR A 474 28.00 7.50 -8.71
CA THR A 474 28.44 7.52 -7.31
C THR A 474 27.22 7.44 -6.41
N PRO A 475 26.87 6.27 -5.85
CA PRO A 475 25.74 6.14 -4.93
C PRO A 475 25.96 6.98 -3.67
N TRP A 476 25.09 7.97 -3.43
CA TRP A 476 25.23 8.91 -2.32
C TRP A 476 23.90 9.51 -1.89
N ARG A 477 23.67 9.64 -0.58
CA ARG A 477 22.48 10.24 0.03
C ARG A 477 22.89 11.41 0.91
N THR A 478 22.19 12.54 0.79
CA THR A 478 22.48 13.81 1.50
C THR A 478 21.32 14.30 2.36
N ASP A 479 20.29 13.48 2.52
CA ASP A 479 19.01 13.80 3.17
C ASP A 479 18.84 13.07 4.50
N CYS A 480 19.88 12.44 5.03
CA CYS A 480 19.76 11.58 6.21
C CYS A 480 19.24 12.30 7.47
N GLY A 481 19.58 13.59 7.65
CA GLY A 481 19.05 14.41 8.74
C GLY A 481 17.52 14.56 8.75
N SER A 482 16.84 14.32 7.63
CA SER A 482 15.37 14.31 7.56
C SER A 482 14.74 13.19 8.39
N TYR A 483 15.50 12.14 8.71
CA TYR A 483 15.03 10.97 9.46
C TYR A 483 15.42 11.00 10.94
N ARG A 484 15.89 12.15 11.46
CA ARG A 484 16.41 12.28 12.83
C ARG A 484 15.43 11.80 13.90
N LEU A 485 14.12 12.01 13.73
CA LEU A 485 13.08 11.64 14.70
C LEU A 485 12.82 10.13 14.80
N SER A 486 13.36 9.33 13.90
CA SER A 486 13.33 7.87 14.01
C SER A 486 14.53 7.30 14.77
N ASN A 487 15.53 8.12 15.10
CA ASN A 487 16.86 7.68 15.52
C ASN A 487 17.21 8.11 16.97
N PRO A 488 16.44 7.70 18.00
CA PRO A 488 16.65 8.15 19.37
C PRO A 488 18.04 7.82 19.93
N ALA A 489 18.59 6.65 19.60
CA ALA A 489 19.88 6.17 20.13
C ALA A 489 21.10 6.60 19.29
N SER A 490 20.92 7.46 18.28
CA SER A 490 22.02 7.89 17.44
C SER A 490 23.02 8.76 18.21
N GLY A 491 24.30 8.43 18.09
CA GLY A 491 25.39 9.20 18.70
C GLY A 491 25.36 10.67 18.25
N ASN A 492 25.68 11.59 19.15
CA ASN A 492 25.79 13.02 18.85
C ASN A 492 27.25 13.46 19.04
N PHE A 493 27.77 14.22 18.08
CA PHE A 493 29.17 14.63 18.03
C PHE A 493 29.35 16.07 18.51
N GLY A 494 30.60 16.45 18.83
CA GLY A 494 30.92 17.80 19.34
C GLY A 494 30.65 18.94 18.35
N ASN A 495 30.50 18.65 17.06
CA ASN A 495 30.12 19.62 16.03
C ASN A 495 28.60 19.85 15.93
N GLY A 496 27.80 19.21 16.78
CA GLY A 496 26.34 19.35 16.81
C GLY A 496 25.58 18.41 15.86
N LEU A 497 26.26 17.60 15.06
CA LEU A 497 25.62 16.58 14.22
C LEU A 497 25.38 15.28 15.00
N SER A 498 24.36 14.53 14.58
CA SER A 498 24.17 13.13 14.99
C SER A 498 24.66 12.18 13.91
N SER A 499 25.07 10.96 14.27
CA SER A 499 25.48 9.94 13.29
C SER A 499 24.41 9.70 12.23
N SER A 500 23.13 9.69 12.62
CA SER A 500 21.99 9.55 11.71
C SER A 500 21.83 10.70 10.71
N ASP A 501 22.47 11.85 10.94
CA ASP A 501 22.40 13.02 10.05
C ASP A 501 23.41 12.94 8.90
N LEU A 502 24.47 12.14 9.06
CA LEU A 502 25.59 12.08 8.12
C LEU A 502 25.17 11.53 6.75
N SER A 503 25.67 12.18 5.70
CA SER A 503 25.56 11.68 4.32
C SER A 503 26.33 10.37 4.16
N ARG A 504 25.81 9.48 3.31
CA ARG A 504 26.26 8.08 3.24
C ARG A 504 26.19 7.51 1.83
N SER A 505 26.93 6.42 1.62
CA SER A 505 26.96 5.63 0.38
C SER A 505 25.65 4.87 0.12
N ASN A 506 24.63 5.60 -0.32
CA ASN A 506 23.29 5.18 -0.77
C ASN A 506 22.24 4.83 0.29
N TRP A 507 22.48 5.08 1.56
CA TRP A 507 21.51 4.72 2.59
C TRP A 507 21.48 5.72 3.75
N CYS A 508 20.35 5.80 4.43
CA CYS A 508 20.21 6.53 5.68
C CYS A 508 19.55 5.62 6.73
N PRO A 509 19.95 5.70 8.01
CA PRO A 509 19.29 4.97 9.10
C PRO A 509 17.79 5.25 9.18
N GLY A 510 16.97 4.21 9.04
CA GLY A 510 15.51 4.32 8.98
C GLY A 510 14.93 4.52 7.57
N THR A 511 15.66 4.14 6.51
CA THR A 511 15.17 4.24 5.12
C THR A 511 15.37 2.97 4.30
N THR A 512 14.64 2.86 3.18
CA THR A 512 14.95 1.92 2.10
C THR A 512 16.10 2.44 1.24
N THR A 513 16.81 1.52 0.58
CA THR A 513 17.70 1.85 -0.55
C THR A 513 17.03 1.42 -1.85
N ASN A 514 16.77 2.39 -2.74
CA ASN A 514 16.11 2.12 -4.00
C ASN A 514 17.07 1.45 -5.00
N PRO A 515 16.62 0.44 -5.76
CA PRO A 515 17.37 -0.09 -6.89
C PRO A 515 17.46 0.96 -8.01
N ASN A 516 18.59 0.98 -8.71
CA ASN A 516 18.72 1.65 -9.99
C ASN A 516 18.23 0.70 -11.08
N LEU A 517 17.29 1.14 -11.91
CA LEU A 517 16.88 0.38 -13.09
C LEU A 517 17.67 0.89 -14.29
N ILE A 518 18.72 0.14 -14.65
CA ILE A 518 19.71 0.52 -15.66
C ILE A 518 19.32 -0.11 -16.99
N ASP A 519 19.11 0.71 -18.02
CA ASP A 519 18.83 0.23 -19.36
C ASP A 519 20.10 -0.36 -20.00
N LEU A 520 20.02 -1.62 -20.42
CA LEU A 520 21.07 -2.33 -21.15
C LEU A 520 20.73 -2.45 -22.65
N GLY A 521 19.52 -2.06 -23.07
CA GLY A 521 19.02 -2.23 -24.42
C GLY A 521 18.91 -3.71 -24.83
N ASN A 522 19.21 -4.00 -26.09
CA ASN A 522 19.16 -5.36 -26.60
C ASN A 522 20.50 -6.08 -26.40
N LEU A 523 20.44 -7.29 -25.85
CA LEU A 523 21.55 -8.23 -25.79
C LEU A 523 21.29 -9.36 -26.78
N THR A 524 22.33 -9.83 -27.46
CA THR A 524 22.21 -10.97 -28.37
C THR A 524 21.91 -12.25 -27.58
N PRO A 525 21.16 -13.21 -28.13
CA PRO A 525 21.04 -14.52 -27.49
C PRO A 525 22.41 -15.19 -27.32
N GLY A 526 22.64 -15.81 -26.16
CA GLY A 526 23.89 -16.50 -25.83
C GLY A 526 24.61 -15.96 -24.60
N LYS A 527 25.90 -16.27 -24.50
CA LYS A 527 26.71 -16.00 -23.30
C LYS A 527 27.24 -14.57 -23.29
N HIS A 528 27.04 -13.90 -22.16
CA HIS A 528 27.52 -12.55 -21.87
C HIS A 528 28.29 -12.53 -20.55
N THR A 529 29.10 -11.49 -20.35
CA THR A 529 29.82 -11.23 -19.10
C THR A 529 29.33 -9.92 -18.49
N ILE A 530 29.03 -9.92 -17.19
CA ILE A 530 28.80 -8.72 -16.40
C ILE A 530 29.92 -8.55 -15.37
N ARG A 531 30.40 -7.32 -15.22
CA ARG A 531 31.37 -6.94 -14.18
C ARG A 531 30.93 -5.69 -13.43
N VAL A 532 31.02 -5.73 -12.11
CA VAL A 532 30.84 -4.59 -11.21
C VAL A 532 32.18 -4.23 -10.60
N SER A 533 32.62 -2.98 -10.80
CA SER A 533 33.87 -2.45 -10.28
C SER A 533 33.60 -1.26 -9.36
N ILE A 534 34.22 -1.28 -8.18
CA ILE A 534 34.09 -0.24 -7.16
C ILE A 534 35.49 -0.01 -6.57
N PRO A 535 36.00 1.23 -6.48
CA PRO A 535 37.31 1.52 -5.90
C PRO A 535 37.25 1.49 -4.36
N MET A 536 37.12 0.28 -3.80
CA MET A 536 36.91 0.07 -2.37
C MET A 536 38.05 0.65 -1.53
N GLY A 537 37.72 1.27 -0.39
CA GLY A 537 38.69 1.76 0.57
C GLY A 537 39.57 0.65 1.16
N LYS A 538 40.81 0.99 1.49
CA LYS A 538 41.74 0.08 2.18
C LYS A 538 41.30 -0.09 3.64
N PRO A 539 41.59 -1.25 4.26
CA PRO A 539 41.33 -1.44 5.69
C PRO A 539 42.23 -0.56 6.55
N GLU A 540 41.74 -0.21 7.74
CA GLU A 540 42.48 0.53 8.77
C GLU A 540 42.33 -0.19 10.12
N GLY A 541 43.41 -0.78 10.61
CA GLY A 541 43.37 -1.62 11.81
C GLY A 541 42.44 -2.82 11.64
N THR A 542 41.44 -2.94 12.52
CA THR A 542 40.40 -3.98 12.44
C THR A 542 39.19 -3.58 11.59
N SER A 543 39.19 -2.36 11.05
CA SER A 543 38.08 -1.82 10.26
C SER A 543 38.31 -2.09 8.78
N SER A 544 37.27 -2.54 8.07
CA SER A 544 37.32 -2.81 6.63
C SER A 544 36.06 -2.33 5.94
N SER A 545 36.20 -1.80 4.73
CA SER A 545 35.08 -1.43 3.88
C SER A 545 34.49 -2.69 3.23
N ALA A 546 33.20 -2.66 2.95
CA ALA A 546 32.51 -3.70 2.19
C ALA A 546 31.39 -3.08 1.35
N TRP A 547 31.03 -3.74 0.26
CA TRP A 547 29.96 -3.27 -0.64
C TRP A 547 28.90 -4.34 -0.82
N ASN A 548 27.72 -4.08 -0.28
CA ASN A 548 26.56 -4.93 -0.50
C ASN A 548 25.94 -4.52 -1.84
N VAL A 549 26.00 -5.39 -2.84
CA VAL A 549 25.44 -5.16 -4.18
C VAL A 549 24.57 -6.33 -4.59
N SER A 550 23.40 -6.05 -5.15
CA SER A 550 22.51 -7.07 -5.72
C SER A 550 22.07 -6.65 -7.13
N GLY A 551 21.92 -7.65 -7.99
CA GLY A 551 21.67 -7.46 -9.42
C GLY A 551 20.79 -8.57 -9.97
N PHE A 552 19.70 -8.20 -10.63
CA PHE A 552 18.93 -9.12 -11.46
C PHE A 552 18.54 -8.46 -12.79
N LEU A 553 18.55 -9.27 -13.84
CA LEU A 553 18.18 -8.86 -15.18
C LEU A 553 16.67 -8.99 -15.36
N VAL A 554 16.08 -7.97 -15.97
CA VAL A 554 14.70 -7.92 -16.44
C VAL A 554 14.72 -7.90 -17.95
N GLY A 555 13.86 -8.69 -18.60
CA GLY A 555 13.73 -8.68 -20.06
C GLY A 555 12.27 -8.84 -20.47
N GLU A 556 12.00 -8.50 -21.73
CA GLU A 556 10.67 -8.54 -22.35
C GLU A 556 10.73 -9.37 -23.62
N ARG A 557 9.71 -10.20 -23.88
CA ARG A 557 9.60 -10.99 -25.11
C ARG A 557 9.14 -10.19 -26.33
#